data_AF-A0A3M6UG98-F1
#
_entry.id   AF-A0A3M6UG98-F1
#
_cell.length_a   1.000
_cell.length_b   1.000
_cell.length_c   1.000
_cell.angle_alpha   90.00
_cell.angle_beta   90.00
_cell.angle_gamma   90.00
#
_symmetry.space_group_name_H-M   'P 1'
#
loop_
_entity.id
_entity.type
_entity.pdbx_description
1 polymer ?
#
loop_
_entity_poly.entity_id
_entity_poly.type
_entity_poly.pdbx_seq_one_letter_code
_entity_poly.pdbx_strand_id
1 'polypeptide(L)'
;MTTDGGGWLLVSNVVVDDPSSRQLSIESSYREISNCRDNKALFITTDAMKELRTHLSFTQLRFHCSKQKGRTIHVTTAANSSGEAVVQYFSGQMDSRPLGCGSFKRMEDDNSRTTASCRRWRDMKWGLASVAQQRLNDHPLFLPGATHWRLTDGSQRWECDDFKKSGSEFFALSSDDFWKVFVR
;
A
#
# COMPACT_ATOMS: atom_id res chain seq x y z
N MET A 1 -16.36 -13.24 -4.69
CA MET A 1 -15.10 -13.04 -3.96
C MET A 1 -14.07 -14.00 -4.52
N THR A 2 -13.22 -13.55 -5.43
CA THR A 2 -12.12 -14.37 -5.97
C THR A 2 -10.89 -14.17 -5.09
N THR A 3 -10.36 -15.26 -4.59
CA THR A 3 -9.16 -15.34 -3.78
C THR A 3 -7.97 -15.64 -4.69
N ASP A 4 -6.83 -14.95 -4.50
CA ASP A 4 -5.55 -15.29 -5.17
C ASP A 4 -4.98 -16.60 -4.61
N GLY A 5 -5.72 -17.71 -4.73
CA GLY A 5 -5.32 -19.05 -4.28
C GLY A 5 -5.10 -19.23 -2.78
N GLY A 6 -5.25 -18.18 -1.96
CA GLY A 6 -4.86 -18.18 -0.54
C GLY A 6 -5.73 -17.35 0.40
N GLY A 7 -6.99 -17.09 0.03
CA GLY A 7 -7.95 -16.40 0.90
C GLY A 7 -7.88 -14.87 0.92
N TRP A 8 -7.12 -14.23 0.02
CA TRP A 8 -6.98 -12.77 -0.03
C TRP A 8 -8.00 -12.11 -0.96
N LEU A 9 -8.66 -11.06 -0.47
CA LEU A 9 -9.54 -10.17 -1.24
C LEU A 9 -8.75 -8.94 -1.69
N LEU A 10 -8.70 -8.67 -3.00
CA LEU A 10 -8.15 -7.45 -3.59
C LEU A 10 -9.08 -6.26 -3.30
N VAL A 11 -8.54 -5.18 -2.72
CA VAL A 11 -9.33 -4.00 -2.32
C VAL A 11 -8.86 -2.69 -2.96
N SER A 12 -7.63 -2.65 -3.48
CA SER A 12 -7.12 -1.59 -4.35
C SER A 12 -6.32 -2.22 -5.48
N ASN A 13 -6.50 -1.76 -6.71
CA ASN A 13 -5.82 -2.26 -7.89
C ASN A 13 -5.42 -1.12 -8.84
N VAL A 14 -4.13 -0.79 -8.83
CA VAL A 14 -3.54 0.13 -9.81
C VAL A 14 -2.46 -0.61 -10.59
N VAL A 15 -2.61 -0.68 -11.91
CA VAL A 15 -1.65 -1.25 -12.85
C VAL A 15 -1.42 -0.20 -13.95
N VAL A 16 -0.17 0.11 -14.22
CA VAL A 16 0.21 1.08 -15.24
C VAL A 16 0.03 0.44 -16.62
N ASP A 17 -0.96 0.92 -17.37
CA ASP A 17 -1.08 0.59 -18.80
C ASP A 17 -0.24 1.59 -19.63
N ASP A 18 -0.44 2.90 -19.40
CA ASP A 18 0.33 3.99 -20.01
C ASP A 18 1.28 4.68 -18.99
N PRO A 19 2.60 4.56 -19.15
CA PRO A 19 3.60 5.24 -18.32
C PRO A 19 3.55 6.77 -18.30
N SER A 20 2.78 7.41 -19.19
CA SER A 20 2.55 8.86 -19.21
C SER A 20 1.39 9.30 -18.32
N SER A 21 0.40 8.44 -18.10
CA SER A 21 -0.78 8.72 -17.28
C SER A 21 -0.45 8.80 -15.79
N ARG A 22 -1.05 9.75 -15.09
CA ARG A 22 -0.96 9.88 -13.61
C ARG A 22 -2.33 9.86 -12.95
N GLN A 23 -3.34 9.35 -13.65
CA GLN A 23 -4.71 9.35 -13.19
C GLN A 23 -5.04 8.04 -12.48
N LEU A 24 -5.71 8.15 -11.34
CA LEU A 24 -6.36 7.03 -10.68
C LEU A 24 -7.63 7.51 -9.98
N SER A 25 -8.60 6.62 -9.82
CA SER A 25 -9.79 6.82 -9.04
C SER A 25 -9.51 6.57 -7.55
N ILE A 26 -9.76 7.59 -6.71
CA ILE A 26 -9.76 7.46 -5.26
C ILE A 26 -11.19 7.25 -4.78
N GLU A 27 -11.51 6.04 -4.34
CA GLU A 27 -12.87 5.64 -3.99
C GLU A 27 -13.10 5.56 -2.48
N SER A 28 -14.16 6.21 -2.00
CA SER A 28 -14.48 6.29 -0.57
C SER A 28 -15.50 5.26 -0.09
N SER A 29 -16.08 4.46 -0.98
CA SER A 29 -16.97 3.35 -0.62
C SER A 29 -16.34 1.99 -0.87
N TYR A 30 -16.53 1.03 0.05
CA TYR A 30 -16.07 -0.34 -0.17
C TYR A 30 -16.79 -1.04 -1.34
N ARG A 31 -17.95 -0.53 -1.78
CA ARG A 31 -18.72 -1.13 -2.88
C ARG A 31 -17.92 -1.13 -4.19
N GLU A 32 -17.06 -0.14 -4.36
CA GLU A 32 -16.17 0.00 -5.51
C GLU A 32 -15.12 -1.12 -5.60
N ILE A 33 -14.90 -1.88 -4.53
CA ILE A 33 -14.03 -3.07 -4.55
C ILE A 33 -14.52 -4.10 -5.56
N SER A 34 -15.83 -4.17 -5.82
CA SER A 34 -16.39 -5.04 -6.86
C SER A 34 -15.86 -4.74 -8.26
N ASN A 35 -15.39 -3.52 -8.50
CA ASN A 35 -14.82 -3.07 -9.77
C ASN A 35 -13.30 -3.31 -9.87
N CYS A 36 -12.60 -3.70 -8.79
CA CYS A 36 -11.14 -3.87 -8.77
C CYS A 36 -10.61 -4.87 -9.81
N ARG A 37 -11.44 -5.84 -10.22
CA ARG A 37 -11.02 -6.87 -11.18
C ARG A 37 -10.83 -6.29 -12.58
N ASP A 38 -11.73 -5.41 -12.98
CA ASP A 38 -11.78 -4.88 -14.35
C ASP A 38 -11.16 -3.48 -14.41
N ASN A 39 -11.22 -2.72 -13.31
CA ASN A 39 -10.61 -1.41 -13.18
C ASN A 39 -9.17 -1.51 -12.63
N LYS A 40 -8.20 -1.17 -13.48
CA LYS A 40 -6.76 -1.13 -13.18
C LYS A 40 -6.28 0.23 -12.65
N ALA A 41 -7.16 1.15 -12.31
CA ALA A 41 -6.80 2.48 -11.82
C ALA A 41 -7.59 2.84 -10.55
N LEU A 42 -7.98 1.85 -9.74
CA LEU A 42 -8.84 2.05 -8.57
C LEU A 42 -8.04 1.90 -7.27
N PHE A 43 -8.18 2.87 -6.38
CA PHE A 43 -7.59 2.80 -5.05
C PHE A 43 -8.56 3.32 -3.99
N ILE A 44 -8.81 2.53 -2.94
CA ILE A 44 -9.79 2.90 -1.92
C ILE A 44 -9.18 3.71 -0.76
N THR A 45 -10.00 4.52 -0.11
CA THR A 45 -9.60 5.33 1.06
C THR A 45 -9.66 4.56 2.38
N THR A 46 -9.17 5.20 3.45
CA THR A 46 -9.35 4.72 4.83
C THR A 46 -10.82 4.58 5.22
N ASP A 47 -11.71 5.48 4.77
CA ASP A 47 -13.15 5.37 5.02
C ASP A 47 -13.77 4.13 4.36
N ALA A 48 -13.40 3.84 3.11
CA ALA A 48 -13.84 2.62 2.44
C ALA A 48 -13.37 1.37 3.20
N MET A 49 -12.12 1.37 3.70
CA MET A 49 -11.60 0.29 4.53
C MET A 49 -12.34 0.16 5.87
N LYS A 50 -12.72 1.28 6.47
CA LYS A 50 -13.51 1.33 7.69
C LYS A 50 -14.91 0.75 7.47
N GLU A 51 -15.58 1.15 6.40
CA GLU A 51 -16.89 0.62 5.99
C GLU A 51 -16.79 -0.88 5.71
N LEU A 52 -15.79 -1.32 4.93
CA LEU A 52 -15.52 -2.73 4.63
C LEU A 52 -15.41 -3.57 5.90
N ARG A 53 -14.68 -3.07 6.90
CA ARG A 53 -14.44 -3.81 8.15
C ARG A 53 -15.71 -4.06 8.96
N THR A 54 -16.78 -3.29 8.74
CA THR A 54 -18.08 -3.55 9.36
C THR A 54 -18.81 -4.74 8.72
N HIS A 55 -18.43 -5.12 7.50
CA HIS A 55 -19.03 -6.22 6.73
C HIS A 55 -18.12 -7.46 6.63
N LEU A 56 -16.81 -7.27 6.75
CA LEU A 56 -15.80 -8.31 6.66
C LEU A 56 -14.79 -8.18 7.80
N SER A 57 -14.74 -9.19 8.67
CA SER A 57 -13.81 -9.23 9.80
C SER A 57 -12.39 -9.65 9.38
N PHE A 58 -11.78 -8.91 8.45
CA PHE A 58 -10.40 -9.14 8.06
C PHE A 58 -9.44 -8.79 9.21
N THR A 59 -8.36 -9.57 9.31
CA THR A 59 -7.35 -9.50 10.38
C THR A 59 -5.95 -9.31 9.84
N GLN A 60 -5.77 -9.34 8.52
CA GLN A 60 -4.50 -9.05 7.88
C GLN A 60 -4.65 -8.15 6.65
N LEU A 61 -3.60 -7.36 6.41
CA LEU A 61 -3.42 -6.55 5.21
C LEU A 61 -2.22 -7.07 4.42
N ARG A 62 -2.27 -6.90 3.11
CA ARG A 62 -1.15 -7.16 2.20
C ARG A 62 -0.92 -5.95 1.32
N PHE A 63 0.29 -5.40 1.38
CA PHE A 63 0.74 -4.33 0.50
C PHE A 63 1.66 -4.94 -0.55
N HIS A 64 1.33 -4.74 -1.82
CA HIS A 64 2.08 -5.29 -2.93
C HIS A 64 2.24 -4.24 -4.05
N CYS A 65 3.42 -3.70 -4.22
CA CYS A 65 3.76 -2.88 -5.38
C CYS A 65 5.02 -3.42 -6.04
N SER A 66 5.15 -3.20 -7.34
CA SER A 66 6.36 -3.53 -8.09
C SER A 66 6.56 -2.55 -9.23
N LYS A 67 7.82 -2.21 -9.48
CA LYS A 67 8.23 -1.57 -10.73
C LYS A 67 9.10 -2.54 -11.52
N GLN A 68 8.82 -2.72 -12.81
CA GLN A 68 9.56 -3.58 -13.73
C GLN A 68 11.05 -3.23 -13.77
N LYS A 69 11.37 -1.92 -13.71
CA LYS A 69 12.74 -1.40 -13.70
C LYS A 69 13.33 -1.25 -12.30
N GLY A 70 12.58 -1.60 -11.26
CA GLY A 70 12.89 -1.28 -9.87
C GLY A 70 12.77 -2.48 -8.95
N ARG A 71 12.19 -2.25 -7.78
CA ARG A 71 12.02 -3.23 -6.70
C ARG A 71 10.55 -3.49 -6.41
N THR A 72 10.33 -4.50 -5.59
CA THR A 72 9.03 -4.99 -5.17
C THR A 72 8.90 -4.84 -3.66
N ILE A 73 7.87 -4.10 -3.24
CA ILE A 73 7.38 -4.16 -1.85
C ILE A 73 6.30 -5.21 -1.84
N HIS A 74 6.49 -6.26 -1.07
CA HIS A 74 5.48 -7.30 -0.91
C HIS A 74 5.47 -7.82 0.54
N VAL A 75 4.52 -7.31 1.32
CA VAL A 75 4.43 -7.62 2.75
C VAL A 75 3.00 -7.95 3.15
N THR A 76 2.87 -8.82 4.13
CA THR A 76 1.61 -9.08 4.85
C THR A 76 1.76 -8.68 6.30
N THR A 77 0.75 -8.09 6.93
CA THR A 77 0.78 -7.86 8.38
C THR A 77 0.92 -9.18 9.12
N ALA A 78 1.58 -9.17 10.28
CA ALA A 78 1.78 -10.36 11.09
C ALA A 78 0.45 -10.79 11.75
N ALA A 79 0.23 -12.10 11.91
CA ALA A 79 -0.90 -12.63 12.67
C ALA A 79 -0.64 -12.53 14.19
N ASN A 80 -0.50 -11.32 14.69
CA ASN A 80 -0.27 -10.99 16.10
C ASN A 80 -0.86 -9.60 16.42
N SER A 81 -0.79 -9.18 17.69
CA SER A 81 -1.32 -7.88 18.13
C SER A 81 -0.67 -6.68 17.42
N SER A 82 0.61 -6.77 17.08
CA SER A 82 1.31 -5.71 16.34
C SER A 82 0.79 -5.58 14.91
N GLY A 83 0.50 -6.69 14.24
CA GLY A 83 -0.12 -6.67 12.92
C GLY A 83 -1.57 -6.21 12.95
N GLU A 84 -2.36 -6.61 13.96
CA GLU A 84 -3.73 -6.11 14.15
C GLU A 84 -3.76 -4.59 14.34
N ALA A 85 -2.80 -4.01 15.07
CA ALA A 85 -2.70 -2.55 15.19
C ALA A 85 -2.51 -1.85 13.82
N VAL A 86 -1.81 -2.50 12.87
CA VAL A 86 -1.68 -2.02 11.48
C VAL A 86 -3.02 -2.06 10.77
N VAL A 87 -3.78 -3.14 10.94
CA VAL A 87 -5.13 -3.25 10.35
C VAL A 87 -6.05 -2.17 10.90
N GLN A 88 -6.09 -1.97 12.21
CA GLN A 88 -6.90 -0.92 12.86
C GLN A 88 -6.56 0.48 12.38
N TYR A 89 -5.28 0.78 12.18
CA TYR A 89 -4.82 2.07 11.70
C TYR A 89 -5.29 2.37 10.27
N PHE A 90 -5.15 1.39 9.36
CA PHE A 90 -5.55 1.54 7.96
C PHE A 90 -7.05 1.32 7.72
N SER A 91 -7.80 0.80 8.69
CA SER A 91 -9.27 0.72 8.67
C SER A 91 -9.95 1.80 9.52
N GLY A 92 -9.22 2.86 9.91
CA GLY A 92 -9.80 4.02 10.60
C GLY A 92 -10.38 3.74 11.99
N GLN A 93 -9.95 2.66 12.65
CA GLN A 93 -10.31 2.35 14.05
C GLN A 93 -9.32 2.96 15.05
N MET A 94 -8.10 3.28 14.60
CA MET A 94 -7.05 3.88 15.41
C MET A 94 -6.35 5.00 14.62
N ASP A 95 -6.03 6.11 15.28
CA ASP A 95 -5.28 7.22 14.68
C ASP A 95 -3.78 7.17 15.00
N SER A 96 -3.40 6.48 16.07
CA SER A 96 -1.99 6.33 16.43
C SER A 96 -1.29 5.40 15.45
N ARG A 97 -0.15 5.86 14.94
CA ARG A 97 0.67 5.09 14.00
C ARG A 97 1.32 3.88 14.71
N PRO A 98 1.11 2.65 14.22
CA PRO A 98 1.68 1.44 14.81
C PRO A 98 3.15 1.27 14.43
N LEU A 99 3.90 0.51 15.24
CA LEU A 99 5.32 0.20 14.97
C LEU A 99 5.47 -0.62 13.69
N GLY A 100 6.52 -0.33 12.92
CA GLY A 100 6.87 -1.04 11.70
C GLY A 100 7.45 -2.43 11.95
N CYS A 101 8.56 -2.52 12.69
CA CYS A 101 9.20 -3.81 12.92
C CYS A 101 8.34 -4.74 13.78
N GLY A 102 8.25 -6.02 13.40
CA GLY A 102 7.48 -7.04 14.12
C GLY A 102 5.98 -7.06 13.80
N SER A 103 5.47 -6.08 13.05
CA SER A 103 4.05 -6.01 12.65
C SER A 103 3.77 -6.53 11.23
N PHE A 104 4.80 -6.95 10.49
CA PHE A 104 4.65 -7.54 9.15
C PHE A 104 5.67 -8.63 8.87
N LYS A 105 5.40 -9.41 7.82
CA LYS A 105 6.27 -10.40 7.20
C LYS A 105 6.52 -10.01 5.75
N ARG A 106 7.77 -10.14 5.30
CA ARG A 106 8.15 -10.01 3.87
C ARG A 106 7.78 -11.30 3.15
N MET A 107 7.19 -11.18 1.97
CA MET A 107 6.88 -12.30 1.08
C MET A 107 8.14 -12.68 0.27
N GLU A 108 8.12 -13.84 -0.38
CA GLU A 108 9.31 -14.45 -1.00
C GLU A 108 9.97 -13.56 -2.08
N ASP A 109 9.15 -12.86 -2.84
CA ASP A 109 9.53 -11.95 -3.93
C ASP A 109 9.79 -10.49 -3.47
N ASP A 110 9.66 -10.19 -2.16
CA ASP A 110 10.02 -8.87 -1.65
C ASP A 110 11.54 -8.68 -1.65
N ASN A 111 12.01 -7.75 -2.47
CA ASN A 111 13.40 -7.32 -2.53
C ASN A 111 13.60 -5.86 -2.09
N SER A 112 12.61 -5.29 -1.40
CA SER A 112 12.58 -3.87 -1.05
C SER A 112 13.55 -3.47 0.08
N ARG A 113 14.18 -2.30 -0.08
CA ARG A 113 15.04 -1.67 0.93
C ARG A 113 14.20 -1.10 2.08
N THR A 114 13.03 -0.58 1.77
CA THR A 114 12.09 0.01 2.73
C THR A 114 11.71 -1.01 3.79
N THR A 115 11.26 -2.21 3.39
CA THR A 115 10.79 -3.23 4.35
C THR A 115 11.93 -3.89 5.11
N ALA A 116 13.10 -4.04 4.48
CA ALA A 116 14.32 -4.52 5.13
C ALA A 116 14.80 -3.59 6.26
N SER A 117 14.41 -2.31 6.25
CA SER A 117 14.92 -1.26 7.14
C SER A 117 13.82 -0.62 8.02
N CYS A 118 12.85 -1.40 8.50
CA CYS A 118 11.73 -0.89 9.32
C CYS A 118 12.15 -0.02 10.54
N ARG A 119 13.33 -0.28 11.13
CA ARG A 119 13.89 0.52 12.25
C ARG A 119 14.28 1.94 11.86
N ARG A 120 14.39 2.21 10.57
CA ARG A 120 14.75 3.50 10.00
C ARG A 120 13.55 4.24 9.42
N TRP A 121 12.36 3.64 9.45
CA TRP A 121 11.14 4.34 9.08
C TRP A 121 10.95 5.57 9.95
N ARG A 122 10.21 6.57 9.46
CA ARG A 122 9.91 7.77 10.25
C ARG A 122 9.24 7.39 11.56
N ASP A 123 9.91 7.70 12.66
CA ASP A 123 9.50 7.38 14.02
C ASP A 123 9.30 5.87 14.27
N MET A 124 9.94 5.02 13.44
CA MET A 124 9.82 3.56 13.44
C MET A 124 8.40 3.03 13.20
N LYS A 125 7.54 3.82 12.54
CA LYS A 125 6.10 3.60 12.46
C LYS A 125 5.57 3.56 11.03
N TRP A 126 4.45 2.87 10.85
CA TRP A 126 3.64 2.88 9.62
C TRP A 126 2.99 4.23 9.41
N GLY A 127 2.85 4.66 8.16
CA GLY A 127 2.09 5.84 7.76
C GLY A 127 2.81 7.16 8.01
N LEU A 128 2.58 8.13 7.13
CA LEU A 128 2.91 9.54 7.36
C LEU A 128 1.89 10.52 6.73
N ALA A 129 0.86 10.02 6.05
CA ALA A 129 -0.14 10.86 5.38
C ALA A 129 -0.67 11.96 6.31
N SER A 130 -0.65 13.21 5.83
CA SER A 130 -1.26 14.34 6.54
C SER A 130 -2.78 14.29 6.51
N VAL A 131 -3.34 13.62 5.50
CA VAL A 131 -4.78 13.41 5.33
C VAL A 131 -5.13 11.97 5.70
N ALA A 132 -6.00 11.79 6.69
CA ALA A 132 -6.37 10.46 7.19
C ALA A 132 -6.93 9.54 6.09
N GLN A 133 -7.65 10.09 5.11
CA GLN A 133 -8.21 9.33 3.99
C GLN A 133 -7.15 8.77 3.03
N GLN A 134 -5.92 9.29 3.08
CA GLN A 134 -4.85 8.93 2.17
C GLN A 134 -3.80 7.99 2.81
N ARG A 135 -4.09 7.44 4.00
CA ARG A 135 -3.11 6.60 4.74
C ARG A 135 -2.60 5.43 3.89
N LEU A 136 -3.47 4.79 3.11
CA LEU A 136 -3.10 3.62 2.30
C LEU A 136 -2.22 3.97 1.07
N ASN A 137 -2.29 5.19 0.54
CA ASN A 137 -1.63 5.56 -0.71
C ASN A 137 -0.51 6.60 -0.54
N ASP A 138 -0.54 7.44 0.48
CA ASP A 138 0.50 8.42 0.77
C ASP A 138 1.39 7.96 1.93
N HIS A 139 2.55 7.41 1.60
CA HIS A 139 3.59 7.01 2.54
C HIS A 139 3.15 6.02 3.65
N PRO A 140 2.44 4.91 3.35
CA PRO A 140 2.19 3.84 4.33
C PRO A 140 3.49 3.20 4.83
N LEU A 141 4.49 3.06 3.96
CA LEU A 141 5.86 2.66 4.29
C LEU A 141 6.81 3.79 3.89
N PHE A 142 7.52 4.38 4.88
CA PHE A 142 8.29 5.59 4.65
C PHE A 142 9.67 5.56 5.32
N LEU A 143 10.71 5.35 4.50
CA LEU A 143 12.12 5.44 4.89
C LEU A 143 12.71 6.81 4.52
N PRO A 144 12.79 7.79 5.45
CA PRO A 144 13.09 9.20 5.13
C PRO A 144 14.36 9.39 4.32
N GLY A 145 14.26 10.19 3.25
CA GLY A 145 15.38 10.51 2.37
C GLY A 145 15.92 9.32 1.57
N ALA A 146 15.20 8.21 1.50
CA ALA A 146 15.63 6.99 0.83
C ALA A 146 14.55 6.38 -0.09
N THR A 147 13.66 5.51 0.38
CA THR A 147 12.73 4.74 -0.47
C THR A 147 11.35 4.65 0.18
N HIS A 148 10.28 4.67 -0.63
CA HIS A 148 8.92 4.82 -0.10
C HIS A 148 7.87 4.03 -0.89
N TRP A 149 6.69 3.87 -0.29
CA TRP A 149 5.45 3.63 -1.03
C TRP A 149 4.71 4.95 -1.21
N ARG A 150 4.38 5.34 -2.44
CA ARG A 150 3.55 6.52 -2.70
C ARG A 150 2.77 6.38 -3.99
N LEU A 151 1.46 6.64 -3.95
CA LEU A 151 0.57 6.56 -5.09
C LEU A 151 -0.55 7.60 -4.97
N THR A 152 -0.28 8.83 -5.35
CA THR A 152 -1.28 9.92 -5.29
C THR A 152 -1.73 10.29 -6.69
N ASP A 153 -3.04 10.47 -6.87
CA ASP A 153 -3.62 10.93 -8.12
C ASP A 153 -3.00 12.26 -8.59
N GLY A 154 -2.76 12.37 -9.90
CA GLY A 154 -2.10 13.49 -10.54
C GLY A 154 -0.60 13.66 -10.22
N SER A 155 -0.03 12.88 -9.30
CA SER A 155 1.34 13.09 -8.83
C SER A 155 2.39 12.49 -9.77
N GLN A 156 3.44 13.25 -10.09
CA GLN A 156 4.61 12.75 -10.83
C GLN A 156 5.56 11.85 -10.01
N ARG A 157 5.10 11.38 -8.84
CA ARG A 157 5.87 10.64 -7.85
C ARG A 157 5.08 9.40 -7.42
N TRP A 158 4.82 8.53 -8.37
CA TRP A 158 4.40 7.17 -8.08
C TRP A 158 5.65 6.38 -7.74
N GLU A 159 5.73 5.97 -6.47
CA GLU A 159 6.92 5.43 -5.85
C GLU A 159 6.61 4.04 -5.28
N CYS A 160 7.48 3.09 -5.60
CA CYS A 160 7.47 1.74 -5.07
C CYS A 160 8.92 1.34 -4.76
N ASP A 161 9.28 1.46 -3.48
CA ASP A 161 10.64 1.29 -2.97
C ASP A 161 11.69 2.14 -3.69
N ASP A 162 11.31 3.34 -4.11
CA ASP A 162 12.15 4.32 -4.75
C ASP A 162 11.76 5.73 -4.30
N PHE A 163 12.49 6.76 -4.75
CA PHE A 163 12.28 8.13 -4.32
C PHE A 163 12.82 9.13 -5.33
N LYS A 164 12.02 10.12 -5.68
CA LYS A 164 12.42 11.18 -6.63
C LYS A 164 13.18 12.32 -5.95
N LYS A 165 14.51 12.21 -5.87
CA LYS A 165 15.44 13.29 -5.48
C LYS A 165 16.75 13.15 -6.26
N SER A 166 17.49 14.25 -6.42
CA SER A 166 18.85 14.17 -6.99
C SER A 166 19.71 13.20 -6.18
N GLY A 167 20.33 12.24 -6.89
CA GLY A 167 21.19 11.21 -6.30
C GLY A 167 20.47 10.03 -5.62
N SER A 168 19.14 9.96 -5.67
CA SER A 168 18.39 8.77 -5.21
C SER A 168 17.97 7.87 -6.38
N GLU A 169 17.71 6.61 -6.07
CA GLU A 169 17.14 5.65 -7.01
C GLU A 169 15.67 6.04 -7.27
N PHE A 170 15.37 6.48 -8.49
CA PHE A 170 14.01 6.71 -8.97
C PHE A 170 13.83 6.00 -10.30
N PHE A 171 12.89 5.07 -10.37
CA PHE A 171 12.62 4.29 -11.57
C PHE A 171 11.42 4.88 -12.29
N ALA A 172 11.61 5.28 -13.55
CA ALA A 172 10.53 5.74 -14.41
C ALA A 172 9.48 4.64 -14.57
N LEU A 173 8.21 5.04 -14.64
CA LEU A 173 7.12 4.09 -14.83
C LEU A 173 7.29 3.29 -16.12
N SER A 174 6.86 2.04 -16.07
CA SER A 174 6.77 1.13 -17.20
C SER A 174 5.39 0.47 -17.19
N SER A 175 4.94 0.02 -18.35
CA SER A 175 3.73 -0.81 -18.42
C SER A 175 3.92 -2.02 -17.50
N ASP A 176 2.84 -2.44 -16.85
CA ASP A 176 2.79 -3.50 -15.84
C ASP A 176 3.49 -3.20 -14.50
N ASP A 177 3.93 -1.96 -14.25
CA ASP A 177 4.17 -1.48 -12.89
C ASP A 177 2.83 -1.48 -12.13
N PHE A 178 2.81 -1.80 -10.83
CA PHE A 178 1.55 -1.88 -10.09
C PHE A 178 1.65 -1.54 -8.60
N TRP A 179 0.49 -1.21 -8.03
CA TRP A 179 0.22 -1.02 -6.61
C TRP A 179 -1.11 -1.69 -6.28
N LYS A 180 -1.07 -2.64 -5.35
CA LYS A 180 -2.22 -3.44 -4.93
C LYS A 180 -2.27 -3.55 -3.42
N VAL A 181 -3.49 -3.54 -2.89
CA VAL A 181 -3.77 -3.78 -1.46
C VAL A 181 -4.78 -4.90 -1.36
N PHE A 182 -4.57 -5.81 -0.41
CA PHE A 182 -5.46 -6.93 -0.14
C PHE A 182 -5.78 -7.05 1.34
N VAL A 183 -6.90 -7.69 1.66
CA VAL A 183 -7.34 -8.04 3.01
C VAL A 183 -7.63 -9.55 3.14
N ARG A 184 -7.50 -10.11 4.34
CA ARG A 184 -8.04 -11.44 4.69
C ARG A 184 -8.38 -11.54 6.17
#